data_AF-A0A3S5CUS8-F1
#
_entry.id   AF-A0A3S5CUS8-F1
#
_cell.length_a   1.000
_cell.length_b   1.000
_cell.length_c   1.000
_cell.angle_alpha   90.00
_cell.angle_beta   90.00
_cell.angle_gamma   90.00
#
_symmetry.space_group_name_H-M   'P 1'
#
loop_
_entity.id
_entity.type
_entity.pdbx_description
1 polymer ?
#
loop_
_entity_poly.entity_id
_entity_poly.type
_entity_poly.pdbx_seq_one_letter_code
_entity_poly.pdbx_strand_id
1 'polypeptide(L)'
;MTDEPFILDALDPDDYVFGIIHLPPEESAISVLIQNNPQLLKFLKKFFKRLAKKPNECLRRAIPIADDRCRYELYAPTNSDHTTSLPFTGKSSDGSYCLRYLPVRKLLIDKVGPPALR
;
A
#
# COMPACT_ATOMS: atom_id res chain seq x y z
N MET A 1 -19.69 -2.70 14.86
CA MET A 1 -19.36 -3.25 13.53
C MET A 1 -18.60 -4.52 13.81
N THR A 2 -19.21 -5.67 13.59
CA THR A 2 -18.51 -6.95 13.58
C THR A 2 -17.63 -6.95 12.34
N ASP A 3 -16.31 -6.96 12.52
CA ASP A 3 -15.38 -7.23 11.43
C ASP A 3 -15.65 -8.66 10.96
N GLU A 4 -16.39 -8.80 9.87
CA GLU A 4 -16.55 -10.07 9.17
C GLU A 4 -15.14 -10.64 8.93
N PRO A 5 -14.90 -11.93 9.25
CA PRO A 5 -13.58 -12.51 9.08
C PRO A 5 -13.17 -12.44 7.60
N PHE A 6 -11.98 -11.93 7.34
CA PHE A 6 -11.41 -11.88 6.00
C PHE A 6 -11.14 -13.31 5.50
N ILE A 7 -11.93 -13.78 4.53
CA ILE A 7 -11.86 -15.13 3.94
C ILE A 7 -11.05 -15.09 2.64
N LEU A 8 -9.94 -15.83 2.59
CA LEU A 8 -8.92 -15.69 1.55
C LEU A 8 -9.28 -16.39 0.23
N ASP A 9 -9.93 -17.56 0.28
CA ASP A 9 -10.35 -18.32 -0.91
C ASP A 9 -11.55 -17.69 -1.63
N ALA A 10 -12.41 -16.96 -0.90
CA ALA A 10 -13.55 -16.23 -1.46
C ALA A 10 -13.17 -14.88 -2.10
N LEU A 11 -11.92 -14.43 -1.98
CA LEU A 11 -11.46 -13.15 -2.50
C LEU A 11 -11.34 -13.17 -4.03
N ASP A 12 -12.01 -12.26 -4.73
CA ASP A 12 -11.70 -12.00 -6.13
C ASP A 12 -10.49 -11.06 -6.23
N PRO A 13 -9.33 -11.47 -6.77
CA PRO A 13 -8.16 -10.60 -6.87
C PRO A 13 -8.43 -9.31 -7.65
N ASP A 14 -9.41 -9.29 -8.56
CA ASP A 14 -9.73 -8.12 -9.39
C ASP A 14 -10.45 -7.00 -8.60
N ASP A 15 -11.04 -7.34 -7.45
CA ASP A 15 -11.71 -6.38 -6.55
C ASP A 15 -10.73 -5.63 -5.64
N TYR A 16 -9.48 -6.08 -5.56
CA TYR A 16 -8.49 -5.57 -4.60
C TYR A 16 -7.21 -5.10 -5.28
N VAL A 17 -6.57 -4.10 -4.66
CA VAL A 17 -5.21 -3.71 -5.01
C VAL A 17 -4.29 -4.04 -3.84
N PHE A 18 -3.45 -5.04 -4.03
CA PHE A 18 -2.39 -5.37 -3.08
C PHE A 18 -1.12 -4.61 -3.42
N GLY A 19 -0.53 -3.94 -2.44
CA GLY A 19 0.72 -3.21 -2.58
C GLY A 19 1.76 -3.69 -1.57
N ILE A 20 2.97 -4.03 -2.03
CA ILE A 20 4.14 -4.11 -1.16
C ILE A 20 4.77 -2.74 -1.12
N ILE A 21 5.01 -2.21 0.07
CA ILE A 21 5.67 -0.93 0.24
C ILE A 21 7.10 -1.18 0.72
N HIS A 22 8.08 -0.79 -0.10
CA HIS A 22 9.47 -0.73 0.33
C HIS A 22 9.73 0.59 1.03
N LEU A 23 10.30 0.52 2.23
CA LEU A 23 10.67 1.69 3.03
C LEU A 23 12.14 2.06 2.78
N PRO A 24 12.52 3.32 2.99
CA PRO A 24 13.93 3.70 3.05
C PRO A 24 14.67 2.91 4.13
N PRO A 25 15.99 2.72 4.01
CA PRO A 25 16.81 2.20 5.09
C PRO A 25 16.58 2.99 6.38
N GLU A 26 16.65 2.32 7.53
CA GLU A 26 16.51 2.91 8.87
C GLU A 26 15.12 3.46 9.23
N GLU A 27 14.17 3.45 8.29
CA GLU A 27 12.77 3.83 8.55
C GLU A 27 11.91 2.61 8.90
N SER A 28 10.92 2.83 9.76
CA SER A 28 9.96 1.80 10.15
C SER A 28 8.58 2.08 9.57
N ALA A 29 7.77 1.05 9.34
CA ALA A 29 6.39 1.25 8.89
C ALA A 29 5.59 2.09 9.91
N ILE A 30 5.88 1.96 11.20
CA ILE A 30 5.20 2.69 12.27
C ILE A 30 5.57 4.18 12.24
N SER A 31 6.82 4.53 11.90
CA SER A 31 7.25 5.93 11.79
C SER A 31 6.63 6.65 10.60
N VAL A 32 6.41 5.94 9.48
CA VAL A 32 5.91 6.55 8.24
C VAL A 32 4.40 6.39 8.04
N LEU A 33 3.84 5.24 8.40
CA LEU A 33 2.44 4.87 8.16
C LEU A 33 1.65 4.77 9.47
N ILE A 34 1.50 5.91 10.15
CA ILE A 34 0.79 6.01 11.43
C ILE A 34 -0.65 5.48 11.30
N GLN A 35 -0.91 4.30 11.87
CA GLN A 35 -2.13 3.51 11.69
C GLN A 35 -3.43 4.26 12.07
N ASN A 36 -3.34 5.25 12.94
CA ASN A 36 -4.48 6.05 13.43
C ASN A 36 -4.59 7.45 12.82
N ASN A 37 -3.84 7.77 11.76
CA ASN A 37 -3.93 9.08 11.11
C ASN A 37 -5.05 9.09 10.04
N PRO A 38 -6.18 9.82 10.24
CA PRO A 38 -7.28 9.82 9.27
C PRO A 38 -6.91 10.45 7.93
N GLN A 39 -5.97 11.41 7.92
CA GLN A 39 -5.49 12.04 6.68
C GLN A 39 -4.67 11.05 5.86
N LEU A 40 -3.84 10.24 6.53
CA LEU A 40 -3.10 9.16 5.89
C LEU A 40 -4.05 8.11 5.29
N LEU A 41 -5.05 7.66 6.04
CA LEU A 41 -6.05 6.70 5.52
C LEU A 41 -6.79 7.25 4.30
N LYS A 42 -7.22 8.52 4.35
CA LYS A 42 -7.86 9.19 3.21
C LYS A 42 -6.92 9.32 2.01
N PHE A 43 -5.64 9.60 2.26
CA PHE A 43 -4.59 9.66 1.25
C PHE A 43 -4.40 8.30 0.58
N LEU A 44 -4.19 7.24 1.35
CA LEU A 44 -3.98 5.88 0.84
C LEU A 44 -5.19 5.42 0.00
N LYS A 45 -6.41 5.62 0.50
CA LYS A 45 -7.64 5.32 -0.27
C LYS A 45 -7.67 6.04 -1.62
N LYS A 46 -7.31 7.33 -1.66
CA LYS A 46 -7.25 8.10 -2.91
C LYS A 46 -6.13 7.62 -3.83
N PHE A 47 -4.97 7.30 -3.26
CA PHE A 47 -3.81 6.80 -3.99
C PHE A 47 -4.15 5.48 -4.69
N PHE A 48 -4.62 4.48 -3.95
CA PHE A 48 -5.00 3.18 -4.50
C PHE A 48 -6.18 3.25 -5.47
N LYS A 49 -7.18 4.11 -5.21
CA LYS A 49 -8.27 4.33 -6.18
C LYS A 49 -7.77 4.91 -7.51
N ARG A 50 -6.77 5.80 -7.49
CA ARG A 50 -6.17 6.32 -8.72
C ARG A 50 -5.33 5.24 -9.42
N LEU A 51 -4.57 4.47 -8.65
CA LEU A 51 -3.77 3.36 -9.16
C LEU A 51 -4.65 2.31 -9.86
N ALA A 52 -5.79 1.95 -9.28
CA ALA A 52 -6.77 1.03 -9.89
C ALA A 52 -7.33 1.57 -11.21
N LYS A 53 -7.65 2.88 -11.28
CA LYS A 53 -8.17 3.52 -12.51
C LYS A 53 -7.12 3.67 -13.60
N LYS A 54 -5.86 3.85 -13.23
CA LYS A 54 -4.74 4.12 -14.14
C LYS A 54 -3.56 3.22 -13.77
N PRO A 55 -3.67 1.91 -14.04
CA PRO A 55 -2.72 0.92 -13.58
C PRO A 55 -1.30 1.13 -14.10
N ASN A 56 -1.15 1.78 -15.26
CA ASN A 56 0.14 1.99 -15.91
C ASN A 56 0.66 3.42 -15.71
N GLU A 57 0.00 4.24 -14.87
CA GLU A 57 0.44 5.61 -14.60
C GLU A 57 1.51 5.62 -13.51
N CYS A 58 2.58 6.37 -13.75
CA CYS A 58 3.57 6.71 -12.75
C CYS A 58 2.90 7.57 -11.67
N LEU A 59 2.63 7.01 -10.50
CA LEU A 59 1.93 7.73 -9.44
C LEU A 59 2.88 8.05 -8.29
N ARG A 60 3.24 9.33 -8.17
CA ARG A 60 4.07 9.85 -7.08
C ARG A 60 3.29 10.89 -6.27
N ARG A 61 3.21 10.72 -4.95
CA ARG A 61 2.46 11.63 -4.08
C ARG A 61 3.09 11.76 -2.69
N ALA A 62 3.18 12.98 -2.18
CA ALA A 62 3.60 13.24 -0.80
C ALA A 62 2.62 12.66 0.22
N ILE A 63 3.14 11.90 1.17
CA ILE A 63 2.41 11.34 2.30
C ILE A 63 2.11 12.49 3.28
N PRO A 64 0.85 12.68 3.69
CA PRO A 64 0.51 13.67 4.70
C PRO A 64 0.96 13.18 6.08
N ILE A 65 2.19 13.51 6.45
CA ILE A 65 2.78 13.18 7.75
C ILE A 65 2.76 14.45 8.61
N ALA A 66 2.61 14.28 9.92
CA ALA A 66 2.54 15.37 10.89
C ALA A 66 3.93 15.84 11.40
N ASP A 67 5.01 15.25 10.89
CA ASP A 67 6.38 15.55 11.28
C ASP A 67 7.04 16.46 10.24
N ASP A 68 7.52 17.61 10.69
CA ASP A 68 8.15 18.64 9.86
C ASP A 68 9.61 18.31 9.49
N ARG A 69 10.19 17.27 10.09
CA ARG A 69 11.61 16.93 9.89
C ARG A 69 11.90 16.36 8.51
N CYS A 70 10.99 15.58 7.95
CA CYS A 70 11.20 14.81 6.73
C CYS A 70 9.91 14.66 5.94
N ARG A 71 9.99 14.81 4.61
CA ARG A 71 8.84 14.56 3.72
C ARG A 71 9.00 13.18 3.12
N TYR A 72 7.91 12.43 3.06
CA TYR A 72 7.91 11.13 2.40
C TYR A 72 7.00 11.17 1.20
N GLU A 73 7.39 10.47 0.14
CA GLU A 73 6.58 10.32 -1.06
C GLU A 73 6.30 8.85 -1.31
N LEU A 74 5.03 8.52 -1.50
CA LEU A 74 4.61 7.21 -1.97
C LEU A 74 4.65 7.19 -3.50
N TYR A 75 5.29 6.17 -4.05
CA TYR A 75 5.60 6.04 -5.45
C TYR A 75 5.16 4.68 -6.01
N ALA A 76 4.43 4.72 -7.13
CA ALA A 76 4.10 3.56 -7.96
C ALA A 76 4.77 3.74 -9.34
N PRO A 77 5.78 2.93 -9.68
CA PRO A 77 6.50 3.03 -10.96
C PRO A 77 5.65 2.64 -12.18
N THR A 78 5.99 3.20 -13.34
CA THR A 78 5.28 3.09 -14.63
C THR A 78 5.51 1.75 -15.34
N ASN A 79 6.72 1.19 -15.18
CA ASN A 79 7.21 0.02 -15.92
C ASN A 79 7.43 -1.17 -15.01
N SER A 80 6.49 -1.45 -14.13
CA SER A 80 6.53 -2.74 -13.46
C SER A 80 5.93 -3.78 -14.42
N ASP A 81 6.79 -4.48 -15.16
CA ASP A 81 6.60 -5.92 -15.43
C ASP A 81 6.54 -6.73 -14.10
N HIS A 82 5.99 -6.16 -13.02
CA HIS A 82 6.13 -6.61 -11.65
C HIS A 82 4.80 -6.52 -10.88
N THR A 83 3.69 -6.87 -11.53
CA THR A 83 2.70 -7.65 -10.78
C THR A 83 3.38 -8.97 -10.43
N THR A 84 4.12 -8.97 -9.33
CA THR A 84 4.66 -10.20 -8.76
C THR A 84 3.49 -10.89 -8.07
N SER A 85 3.41 -12.21 -8.13
CA SER A 85 2.46 -12.93 -7.29
C SER A 85 3.13 -13.28 -5.97
N LEU A 86 2.57 -12.85 -4.85
CA LEU A 86 3.05 -13.23 -3.53
C LEU A 86 2.12 -14.27 -2.88
N PRO A 87 2.68 -15.22 -2.12
CA PRO A 87 1.89 -16.14 -1.31
C PRO A 87 1.28 -15.41 -0.11
N PHE A 88 -0.03 -15.56 0.07
CA PHE A 88 -0.78 -15.16 1.25
C PHE A 88 -1.37 -16.40 1.90
N THR A 89 -1.30 -16.47 3.23
CA THR A 89 -1.92 -17.52 4.03
C THR A 89 -3.06 -16.92 4.85
N GLY A 90 -4.22 -17.56 4.85
CA GLY A 90 -5.40 -17.04 5.54
C GLY A 90 -6.45 -18.11 5.76
N LYS A 91 -7.54 -17.73 6.44
CA LYS A 91 -8.70 -18.59 6.64
C LYS A 91 -9.45 -18.79 5.33
N SER A 92 -9.86 -20.03 5.06
CA SER A 92 -10.76 -20.38 3.96
C SER A 92 -12.22 -20.43 4.42
N SER A 93 -13.12 -20.44 3.45
CA SER A 93 -14.57 -20.50 3.62
C SER A 93 -15.05 -21.75 4.38
N ASP A 94 -14.31 -22.85 4.30
CA ASP A 94 -14.56 -24.08 5.04
C ASP A 94 -13.99 -24.08 6.49
N GLY A 95 -13.40 -22.95 6.92
CA GLY A 95 -12.81 -22.79 8.25
C GLY A 95 -11.35 -23.29 8.38
N SER A 96 -10.81 -23.94 7.35
CA SER A 96 -9.41 -24.36 7.29
C SER A 96 -8.47 -23.19 6.96
N TYR A 97 -7.22 -23.48 6.62
CA TYR A 97 -6.24 -22.48 6.15
C TYR A 97 -5.86 -22.79 4.71
N CYS A 98 -5.80 -21.75 3.88
CA CYS A 98 -5.38 -21.87 2.49
C CYS A 98 -4.20 -20.95 2.18
N LEU A 99 -3.47 -21.30 1.12
CA LEU A 99 -2.41 -20.51 0.51
C LEU A 99 -2.87 -20.03 -0.86
N ARG A 100 -2.83 -18.72 -1.11
CA ARG A 100 -3.11 -18.14 -2.42
C ARG A 100 -2.00 -17.23 -2.89
N TYR A 101 -1.69 -17.32 -4.17
CA TYR A 101 -0.78 -16.40 -4.83
C TYR A 101 -1.61 -15.23 -5.38
N LEU A 102 -1.41 -14.03 -4.84
CA LEU A 102 -2.16 -12.83 -5.26
C LEU A 102 -1.23 -11.84 -5.98
N PRO A 103 -1.72 -11.18 -7.04
CA PRO A 103 -0.96 -10.16 -7.75
C PRO A 103 -0.73 -8.96 -6.83
N VAL A 104 0.54 -8.59 -6.65
CA VAL A 104 0.94 -7.45 -5.83
C VAL A 104 1.71 -6.43 -6.65
N ARG A 105 1.48 -5.15 -6.35
CA ARG A 105 2.23 -4.04 -6.93
C ARG A 105 3.37 -3.65 -6.02
N LYS A 106 4.56 -3.47 -6.58
CA LYS A 106 5.68 -2.87 -5.86
C LYS A 106 5.48 -1.36 -5.77
N LEU A 107 5.44 -0.85 -4.56
CA LEU A 107 5.38 0.57 -4.22
C LEU A 107 6.64 0.92 -3.42
N LEU A 108 7.13 2.14 -3.61
CA LEU A 108 8.28 2.66 -2.88
C LEU A 108 7.83 3.85 -2.03
N ILE A 109 8.40 3.96 -0.84
CA ILE A 109 8.39 5.20 -0.08
C ILE A 109 9.79 5.78 -0.15
N ASP A 110 9.90 6.99 -0.68
CA ASP A 110 11.14 7.73 -0.71
C ASP A 110 11.14 8.81 0.36
N LYS A 111 12.28 8.96 1.04
CA LYS A 111 12.56 10.10 1.93
C LYS A 111 13.03 11.27 1.08
N VAL A 112 12.21 12.30 1.01
CA VAL A 112 12.50 13.57 0.35
C VAL A 112 12.93 14.53 1.45
N GLY A 113 14.05 15.24 1.24
CA GLY A 113 14.61 16.16 2.23
C GLY A 113 13.63 17.20 2.78
N PRO A 114 14.06 18.05 3.73
CA PRO A 114 13.18 19.04 4.33
C PRO A 114 12.51 19.91 3.26
N PRO A 115 11.27 20.38 3.48
CA PRO A 115 10.64 21.31 2.55
C PRO A 115 11.59 22.48 2.29
N ALA A 116 11.78 22.83 1.01
CA ALA A 116 12.51 24.03 0.65
C ALA A 116 11.90 25.21 1.42
N LEU A 117 12.71 25.87 2.25
CA LEU A 117 12.33 27.10 2.94
C LEU A 117 11.85 28.08 1.85
N ARG A 118 10.57 28.46 1.93
CA ARG A 118 10.01 29.54 1.11
C ARG A 118 10.16 30.85 1.86
#